data_AF-A0AA94X5C0-F1
#
_entry.id   AF-A0AA94X5C0-F1
#
_cell.length_a   1.000
_cell.length_b   1.000
_cell.length_c   1.000
_cell.angle_alpha   90.00
_cell.angle_beta   90.00
_cell.angle_gamma   90.00
#
_symmetry.space_group_name_H-M   'P 1'
#
loop_
_entity.id
_entity.type
_entity.pdbx_description
1 polymer ?
#
loop_
_entity_poly.entity_id
_entity_poly.type
_entity_poly.pdbx_seq_one_letter_code
_entity_poly.pdbx_strand_id
1 'polypeptide(L)'
;VSTEVEAGHETKEDDTEHIVRQVVSNLLGVHDPELLSALSFAELGMTSFMAVSIVNALNKRIDGLTLPPNACYIHIDLDSLVDAISLEHGHRSIPAELPSNPFPDIESHQHNDKDIVIVGKAFRLPGSLNSTASLWEALLSKNNSVISDIPSDRWDHASFYPHNICFTKAGLVDVAHYDYRFFGLTATEALYVSPTMRLALEVSFEALENANIPLSKLKGTQTAVYVATKDDGFETLLNAEQGYDAYTRFYGTGRAPSTASGRISYLLDIHGPSITVDTACSGGIVCMDQAITFLQSGEADTAIVCSSNTHCWPGSFMFLTAQGMVSPNGRCATFTTDADGYVPSEGAEAFILKTRSAAIR
;
A
#
# COMPACT_ATOMS: atom_id res chain seq x y z
N VAL A 1 -37.44 -14.36 52.15
CA VAL A 1 -36.11 -14.78 51.65
C VAL A 1 -36.28 -15.01 50.17
N SER A 2 -35.88 -14.02 49.39
CA SER A 2 -35.93 -14.01 47.94
C SER A 2 -34.53 -14.39 47.46
N THR A 3 -34.41 -15.30 46.49
CA THR A 3 -33.19 -15.54 45.72
C THR A 3 -33.58 -16.35 44.47
N GLU A 4 -33.95 -15.62 43.43
CA GLU A 4 -33.77 -16.01 42.04
C GLU A 4 -32.86 -14.94 41.45
N VAL A 5 -31.68 -15.32 40.96
CA VAL A 5 -30.96 -14.83 39.76
C VAL A 5 -29.60 -15.56 39.75
N GLU A 6 -29.29 -16.20 38.62
CA GLU A 6 -27.96 -16.54 38.04
C GLU A 6 -27.98 -17.92 37.38
N ALA A 7 -28.41 -17.98 36.11
CA ALA A 7 -28.25 -19.18 35.26
C ALA A 7 -28.30 -18.84 33.75
N GLY A 8 -27.80 -17.68 33.32
CA GLY A 8 -27.98 -17.18 31.95
C GLY A 8 -26.76 -16.63 31.22
N HIS A 9 -25.58 -16.60 31.83
CA HIS A 9 -24.36 -16.04 31.20
C HIS A 9 -23.35 -17.10 30.76
N GLU A 10 -23.17 -18.19 31.52
CA GLU A 10 -22.11 -19.19 31.28
C GLU A 10 -22.25 -20.01 29.97
N THR A 11 -23.45 -20.13 29.38
CA THR A 11 -23.66 -21.03 28.22
C THR A 11 -23.36 -20.43 26.85
N LYS A 12 -23.26 -19.09 26.73
CA LYS A 12 -23.00 -18.41 25.44
C LYS A 12 -21.53 -18.09 25.20
N GLU A 13 -20.80 -17.83 26.28
CA GLU A 13 -19.37 -17.51 26.25
C GLU A 13 -18.55 -18.74 25.85
N ASP A 14 -18.92 -19.91 26.40
CA ASP A 14 -18.34 -21.23 26.10
C ASP A 14 -18.59 -21.67 24.63
N ASP A 15 -19.74 -21.28 24.05
CA ASP A 15 -20.08 -21.55 22.64
C ASP A 15 -19.29 -20.64 21.68
N THR A 16 -19.06 -19.39 22.07
CA THR A 16 -18.30 -18.41 21.28
C THR A 16 -16.82 -18.79 21.23
N GLU A 17 -16.20 -19.10 22.37
CA GLU A 17 -14.82 -19.57 22.43
C GLU A 17 -14.64 -20.83 21.57
N HIS A 18 -15.58 -21.78 21.67
CA HIS A 18 -15.54 -23.01 20.89
C HIS A 18 -15.54 -22.75 19.37
N ILE A 19 -16.42 -21.88 18.89
CA ILE A 19 -16.50 -21.51 17.47
C ILE A 19 -15.22 -20.82 17.01
N VAL A 20 -14.69 -19.87 17.81
CA VAL A 20 -13.47 -19.13 17.47
C VAL A 20 -12.28 -20.08 17.38
N ARG A 21 -12.07 -20.93 18.40
CA ARG A 21 -11.04 -21.98 18.39
C ARG A 21 -11.14 -22.85 17.17
N GLN A 22 -12.34 -23.32 16.83
CA GLN A 22 -12.53 -24.23 15.72
C GLN A 22 -12.18 -23.56 14.38
N VAL A 23 -12.57 -22.30 14.18
CA VAL A 23 -12.26 -21.55 12.95
C VAL A 23 -10.76 -21.29 12.83
N VAL A 24 -10.15 -20.77 13.89
CA VAL A 24 -8.72 -20.43 13.92
C VAL A 24 -7.86 -21.69 13.75
N SER A 25 -8.15 -22.76 14.50
CA SER A 25 -7.43 -24.04 14.41
C SER A 25 -7.45 -24.62 12.99
N ASN A 26 -8.62 -24.61 12.33
CA ASN A 26 -8.75 -25.16 10.98
C ASN A 26 -8.05 -24.32 9.92
N LEU A 27 -8.08 -22.99 10.04
CA LEU A 27 -7.50 -22.09 9.03
C LEU A 27 -5.98 -21.91 9.21
N LEU A 28 -5.47 -22.02 10.43
CA LEU A 28 -4.02 -22.03 10.71
C LEU A 28 -3.42 -23.44 10.58
N GLY A 29 -4.23 -24.50 10.58
CA GLY A 29 -3.75 -25.89 10.55
C GLY A 29 -3.08 -26.34 11.85
N VAL A 30 -3.36 -25.66 12.96
CA VAL A 30 -2.82 -25.97 14.30
C VAL A 30 -3.93 -26.56 15.15
N HIS A 31 -3.83 -27.85 15.46
CA HIS A 31 -4.84 -28.60 16.21
C HIS A 31 -4.47 -28.87 17.67
N ASP A 32 -3.25 -28.50 18.07
CA ASP A 32 -2.80 -28.58 19.46
C ASP A 32 -3.41 -27.42 20.27
N PRO A 33 -4.30 -27.69 21.24
CA PRO A 33 -4.98 -26.64 22.00
C PRO A 33 -4.04 -25.80 22.87
N GLU A 34 -2.91 -26.38 23.33
CA GLU A 34 -1.94 -25.68 24.17
C GLU A 34 -1.15 -24.68 23.32
N LEU A 35 -0.69 -25.10 22.13
CA LEU A 35 0.00 -24.19 21.20
C LEU A 35 -0.90 -23.05 20.73
N LEU A 36 -2.17 -23.34 20.44
CA LEU A 36 -3.12 -22.36 19.93
C LEU A 36 -3.42 -21.23 20.93
N SER A 37 -3.34 -21.52 22.23
CA SER A 37 -3.51 -20.52 23.30
C SER A 37 -2.21 -19.85 23.73
N ALA A 38 -1.07 -20.50 23.56
CA ALA A 38 0.20 -19.98 24.05
C ALA A 38 0.89 -19.00 23.09
N LEU A 39 0.55 -19.05 21.81
CA LEU A 39 1.24 -18.33 20.75
C LEU A 39 0.33 -17.30 20.08
N SER A 40 0.94 -16.21 19.62
CA SER A 40 0.27 -15.26 18.73
C SER A 40 -0.05 -15.92 17.38
N PHE A 41 -1.05 -15.41 16.68
CA PHE A 41 -1.38 -15.86 15.34
C PHE A 41 -0.19 -15.76 14.38
N ALA A 42 0.67 -14.75 14.54
CA ALA A 42 1.90 -14.61 13.75
C ALA A 42 2.90 -15.76 13.99
N GLU A 43 3.11 -16.15 15.25
CA GLU A 43 3.96 -17.30 15.61
C GLU A 43 3.38 -18.63 15.15
N LEU A 44 2.04 -18.71 15.07
CA LEU A 44 1.31 -19.83 14.49
C LEU A 44 1.31 -19.82 12.95
N GLY A 45 1.99 -18.87 12.31
CA GLY A 45 2.15 -18.80 10.86
C GLY A 45 0.99 -18.13 10.12
N MET A 46 0.17 -17.32 10.79
CA MET A 46 -0.92 -16.58 10.16
C MET A 46 -0.39 -15.62 9.08
N THR A 47 -0.85 -15.82 7.86
CA THR A 47 -0.65 -14.90 6.73
C THR A 47 -1.78 -13.86 6.65
N SER A 48 -1.61 -12.79 5.85
CA SER A 48 -2.68 -11.81 5.63
C SER A 48 -3.95 -12.42 5.02
N PHE A 49 -3.81 -13.43 4.16
CA PHE A 49 -4.94 -14.16 3.60
C PHE A 49 -5.68 -14.95 4.69
N MET A 50 -4.93 -15.61 5.59
CA MET A 50 -5.50 -16.34 6.72
C MET A 50 -6.23 -15.40 7.69
N ALA A 51 -5.66 -14.24 8.02
CA ALA A 51 -6.30 -13.24 8.87
C ALA A 51 -7.69 -12.84 8.35
N VAL A 52 -7.79 -12.48 7.06
CA VAL A 52 -9.07 -12.12 6.43
C VAL A 52 -10.01 -13.33 6.36
N SER A 53 -9.48 -14.52 6.07
CA SER A 53 -10.28 -15.76 6.00
C SER A 53 -10.88 -16.14 7.35
N ILE A 54 -10.12 -15.97 8.44
CA ILE A 54 -10.57 -16.19 9.82
C ILE A 54 -11.71 -15.23 10.12
N VAL A 55 -11.52 -13.92 9.91
CA VAL A 55 -12.55 -12.90 10.16
C VAL A 55 -13.83 -13.19 9.37
N ASN A 56 -13.71 -13.52 8.07
CA ASN A 56 -14.87 -13.84 7.24
C ASN A 56 -15.60 -15.10 7.71
N ALA A 57 -14.87 -16.13 8.14
CA ALA A 57 -15.46 -17.36 8.66
C ALA A 57 -16.18 -17.11 10.00
N LEU A 58 -15.63 -16.26 10.87
CA LEU A 58 -16.25 -15.87 12.14
C LEU A 58 -17.53 -15.06 11.91
N ASN A 59 -17.47 -14.01 11.08
CA ASN A 59 -18.63 -13.19 10.71
C ASN A 59 -19.78 -14.02 10.08
N LYS A 60 -19.46 -15.15 9.44
CA LYS A 60 -20.45 -16.05 8.85
C LYS A 60 -21.03 -17.06 9.84
N ARG A 61 -20.24 -17.52 10.82
CA ARG A 61 -20.64 -18.57 11.77
C ARG A 61 -21.32 -18.03 13.02
N ILE A 62 -21.03 -16.78 13.38
CA ILE A 62 -21.55 -16.15 14.58
C ILE A 62 -22.57 -15.09 14.16
N ASP A 63 -23.86 -15.36 14.43
CA ASP A 63 -24.97 -14.51 14.02
C ASP A 63 -24.87 -13.12 14.65
N GLY A 64 -24.83 -12.08 13.80
CA GLY A 64 -24.82 -10.67 14.24
C GLY A 64 -23.43 -10.09 14.52
N LEU A 65 -22.36 -10.87 14.34
CA LEU A 65 -20.97 -10.40 14.44
C LEU A 65 -20.59 -9.51 13.25
N THR A 66 -19.83 -8.43 13.47
CA THR A 66 -19.33 -7.58 12.38
C THR A 66 -17.90 -7.13 12.67
N LEU A 67 -16.98 -8.10 12.66
CA LEU A 67 -15.55 -7.81 12.80
C LEU A 67 -14.99 -7.17 11.52
N PRO A 68 -14.13 -6.13 11.65
CA PRO A 68 -13.41 -5.57 10.53
C PRO A 68 -12.32 -6.55 10.03
N PRO A 69 -11.94 -6.52 8.73
CA PRO A 69 -10.97 -7.46 8.16
C PRO A 69 -9.59 -7.49 8.83
N ASN A 70 -9.23 -6.45 9.58
CA ASN A 70 -7.98 -6.34 10.31
C ASN A 70 -8.07 -6.80 11.79
N ALA A 71 -9.19 -7.38 12.23
CA ALA A 71 -9.40 -7.75 13.63
C ALA A 71 -8.29 -8.66 14.19
N CYS A 72 -7.81 -9.64 13.42
CA CYS A 72 -6.70 -10.52 13.83
C CYS A 72 -5.32 -9.82 13.91
N TYR A 73 -5.20 -8.57 13.46
CA TYR A 73 -4.01 -7.74 13.68
C TYR A 73 -4.13 -6.82 14.90
N ILE A 74 -5.36 -6.60 15.39
CA ILE A 74 -5.65 -5.86 16.61
C ILE A 74 -5.62 -6.82 17.81
N HIS A 75 -6.26 -7.98 17.64
CA HIS A 75 -6.34 -9.07 18.60
C HIS A 75 -5.46 -10.20 18.08
N ILE A 76 -4.23 -10.27 18.59
CA ILE A 76 -3.13 -11.04 17.98
C ILE A 76 -3.07 -12.49 18.44
N ASP A 77 -3.92 -12.88 19.38
CA ASP A 77 -3.99 -14.21 19.97
C ASP A 77 -5.46 -14.62 20.17
N LEU A 78 -5.66 -15.89 20.49
CA LEU A 78 -6.98 -16.48 20.61
C LEU A 78 -7.81 -15.79 21.71
N ASP A 79 -7.22 -15.58 22.88
CA ASP A 79 -7.91 -15.04 24.05
C ASP A 79 -8.39 -13.60 23.79
N SER A 80 -7.51 -12.73 23.26
CA SER A 80 -7.88 -11.35 22.94
C SER A 80 -8.94 -11.24 21.84
N LEU A 81 -8.99 -12.20 20.91
CA LEU A 81 -10.00 -12.24 19.85
C LEU A 81 -11.36 -12.71 20.41
N VAL A 82 -11.36 -13.71 21.29
CA VAL A 82 -12.57 -14.19 21.97
C VAL A 82 -13.16 -13.07 22.84
N ASP A 83 -12.33 -12.40 23.64
CA ASP A 83 -12.75 -11.27 24.46
C ASP A 83 -13.42 -10.17 23.62
N ALA A 84 -12.81 -9.80 22.49
CA ALA A 84 -13.34 -8.78 21.59
C ALA A 84 -14.72 -9.16 21.01
N ILE A 85 -14.90 -10.42 20.62
CA ILE A 85 -16.16 -10.94 20.07
C ILE A 85 -17.24 -10.98 21.15
N SER A 86 -16.89 -11.40 22.38
CA SER A 86 -17.78 -11.43 23.54
C SER A 86 -18.25 -10.02 23.92
N LEU A 87 -17.36 -9.03 23.89
CA LEU A 87 -17.67 -7.61 24.08
C LEU A 87 -18.64 -7.08 23.01
N GLU A 88 -18.42 -7.41 21.73
CA GLU A 88 -19.31 -7.00 20.63
C GLU A 88 -20.70 -7.67 20.73
N HIS A 89 -20.76 -8.93 21.20
CA HIS A 89 -22.00 -9.67 21.47
C HIS A 89 -22.78 -9.14 22.67
N GLY A 90 -22.10 -8.70 23.73
CA GLY A 90 -22.72 -8.17 24.95
C GLY A 90 -23.41 -6.80 24.76
N HIS A 91 -23.03 -6.03 23.73
CA HIS A 91 -23.44 -4.63 23.57
C HIS A 91 -24.56 -4.34 22.55
N ARG A 92 -25.34 -5.34 22.10
CA ARG A 92 -26.50 -5.09 21.21
C ARG A 92 -27.86 -5.35 21.84
N SER A 93 -28.28 -4.38 22.66
CA SER A 93 -29.68 -3.93 22.74
C SER A 93 -29.73 -2.42 22.45
N ILE A 94 -29.36 -2.04 21.23
CA ILE A 94 -29.70 -0.73 20.66
C ILE A 94 -30.33 -1.04 19.31
N PRO A 95 -31.60 -0.64 19.05
CA PRO A 95 -32.25 -0.87 17.77
C PRO A 95 -31.40 -0.28 16.64
N ALA A 96 -31.21 -1.06 15.59
CA ALA A 96 -30.66 -0.60 14.33
C ALA A 96 -31.67 0.34 13.65
N GLU A 97 -31.78 1.58 14.11
CA GLU A 97 -32.11 2.67 13.20
C GLU A 97 -30.88 2.91 12.34
N LEU A 98 -30.90 2.32 11.14
CA LEU A 98 -30.04 2.79 10.05
C LEU A 98 -30.22 4.31 9.99
N PRO A 99 -29.16 5.13 10.15
CA PRO A 99 -29.29 6.55 9.92
C PRO A 99 -29.84 6.74 8.52
N SER A 100 -31.07 7.26 8.45
CA SER A 100 -31.66 7.73 7.21
C SER A 100 -30.76 8.85 6.71
N ASN A 101 -30.00 8.54 5.65
CA ASN A 101 -28.96 9.34 5.00
C ASN A 101 -27.52 9.14 5.57
N PRO A 102 -26.66 8.33 4.91
CA PRO A 102 -25.24 8.21 5.27
C PRO A 102 -24.42 9.45 4.86
N PHE A 103 -25.04 10.38 4.15
CA PHE A 103 -24.46 11.67 3.83
C PHE A 103 -25.06 12.69 4.80
N PRO A 104 -24.25 13.38 5.63
CA PRO A 104 -24.74 14.62 6.21
C PRO A 104 -25.26 15.49 5.06
N ASP A 105 -26.40 16.14 5.25
CA ASP A 105 -26.81 17.22 4.35
C ASP A 105 -25.57 18.09 4.12
N ILE A 106 -25.24 18.33 2.86
CA ILE A 106 -24.15 19.22 2.47
C ILE A 106 -24.63 20.64 2.83
N GLU A 107 -24.74 20.94 4.12
CA GLU A 107 -24.66 22.29 4.62
C GLU A 107 -23.34 22.81 4.11
N SER A 108 -23.40 23.87 3.31
CA SER A 108 -22.27 24.53 2.68
C SER A 108 -21.09 24.57 3.65
N HIS A 109 -20.10 23.69 3.47
CA HIS A 109 -18.85 23.76 4.21
C HIS A 109 -18.31 25.16 3.99
N GLN A 110 -18.42 26.03 5.00
CA GLN A 110 -17.72 27.30 5.01
C GLN A 110 -16.25 26.94 4.80
N HIS A 111 -15.74 27.27 3.61
CA HIS A 111 -14.41 26.87 3.16
C HIS A 111 -13.38 27.29 4.21
N ASN A 112 -12.81 26.29 4.89
CA ASN A 112 -11.87 26.53 5.96
C ASN A 112 -10.49 26.73 5.33
N ASP A 113 -9.67 27.64 5.86
CA ASP A 113 -8.29 27.82 5.41
C ASP A 113 -7.42 26.55 5.56
N LYS A 114 -7.94 25.54 6.27
CA LYS A 114 -7.34 24.21 6.46
C LYS A 114 -7.60 23.22 5.33
N ASP A 115 -8.42 23.56 4.34
CA ASP A 115 -8.67 22.70 3.19
C ASP A 115 -7.39 22.55 2.34
N ILE A 116 -7.08 21.32 1.95
CA ILE A 116 -5.94 20.99 1.09
C ILE A 116 -6.44 20.66 -0.31
N VAL A 117 -5.80 21.25 -1.32
CA VAL A 117 -6.18 21.14 -2.72
C VAL A 117 -5.09 20.39 -3.48
N ILE A 118 -5.47 19.37 -4.24
CA ILE A 118 -4.60 18.75 -5.24
C ILE A 118 -4.59 19.67 -6.46
N VAL A 119 -3.48 20.36 -6.70
CA VAL A 119 -3.34 21.33 -7.80
C VAL A 119 -2.61 20.76 -9.00
N GLY A 120 -1.95 19.62 -8.87
CA GLY A 120 -1.37 18.88 -9.99
C GLY A 120 -1.14 17.43 -9.67
N LYS A 121 -1.03 16.62 -10.72
CA LYS A 121 -0.82 15.18 -10.64
C LYS A 121 -0.10 14.65 -11.88
N ALA A 122 0.66 13.59 -11.70
CA ALA A 122 1.19 12.78 -12.79
C ALA A 122 1.34 11.33 -12.32
N PHE A 123 1.33 10.40 -13.25
CA PHE A 123 1.49 8.98 -12.94
C PHE A 123 2.03 8.19 -14.13
N ARG A 124 2.53 7.00 -13.81
CA ARG A 124 2.90 5.92 -14.72
C ARG A 124 2.30 4.64 -14.18
N LEU A 125 1.35 4.08 -14.91
CA LEU A 125 0.64 2.87 -14.54
C LEU A 125 0.74 1.84 -15.68
N PRO A 126 0.52 0.54 -15.40
CA PRO A 126 0.58 -0.51 -16.42
C PRO A 126 -0.34 -0.24 -17.61
N GLY A 127 0.01 -0.77 -18.78
CA GLY A 127 -0.72 -0.50 -20.02
C GLY A 127 -0.40 0.86 -20.65
N SER A 128 0.77 1.42 -20.34
CA SER A 128 1.20 2.76 -20.81
C SER A 128 0.26 3.89 -20.37
N LEU A 129 -0.41 3.73 -19.23
CA LEU A 129 -1.33 4.71 -18.69
C LEU A 129 -0.56 5.84 -18.00
N ASN A 130 -0.55 7.01 -18.62
CA ASN A 130 0.19 8.20 -18.16
C ASN A 130 -0.63 9.50 -18.19
N SER A 131 -1.92 9.42 -18.52
CA SER A 131 -2.81 10.58 -18.55
C SER A 131 -4.15 10.26 -17.90
N THR A 132 -4.83 11.28 -17.37
CA THR A 132 -6.18 11.10 -16.78
C THR A 132 -7.18 10.61 -17.83
N ALA A 133 -7.07 11.05 -19.08
CA ALA A 133 -7.95 10.61 -20.16
C ALA A 133 -7.76 9.11 -20.44
N SER A 134 -6.52 8.65 -20.63
CA SER A 134 -6.24 7.24 -20.87
C SER A 134 -6.62 6.35 -19.68
N LEU A 135 -6.38 6.82 -18.44
CA LEU A 135 -6.80 6.09 -17.24
C LEU A 135 -8.33 5.99 -17.16
N TRP A 136 -9.04 7.08 -17.43
CA TRP A 136 -10.50 7.11 -17.41
C TRP A 136 -11.10 6.19 -18.48
N GLU A 137 -10.56 6.22 -19.70
CA GLU A 137 -10.94 5.31 -20.78
C GLU A 137 -10.70 3.84 -20.39
N ALA A 138 -9.56 3.53 -19.78
CA ALA A 138 -9.25 2.17 -19.31
C ALA A 138 -10.24 1.70 -18.23
N LEU A 139 -10.59 2.56 -17.28
CA LEU A 139 -11.55 2.24 -16.21
C LEU A 139 -12.98 2.00 -16.74
N LEU A 140 -13.39 2.75 -17.77
CA LEU A 140 -14.70 2.57 -18.42
C LEU A 140 -14.74 1.36 -19.35
N SER A 141 -13.59 0.97 -19.90
CA SER A 141 -13.46 -0.15 -20.84
C SER A 141 -13.63 -1.48 -20.10
N LYS A 142 -14.85 -2.00 -20.09
CA LYS A 142 -15.14 -3.35 -19.58
C LYS A 142 -14.24 -4.38 -20.27
N ASN A 143 -13.59 -5.23 -19.47
CA ASN A 143 -12.71 -6.35 -19.90
C ASN A 143 -11.34 -5.98 -20.48
N ASN A 144 -10.85 -4.74 -20.34
CA ASN A 144 -9.48 -4.41 -20.75
C ASN A 144 -8.52 -4.44 -19.57
N SER A 145 -8.02 -5.64 -19.23
CA SER A 145 -7.00 -5.78 -18.20
C SER A 145 -5.68 -5.19 -18.68
N VAL A 146 -5.04 -4.36 -17.85
CA VAL A 146 -3.67 -3.85 -18.08
C VAL A 146 -2.59 -4.83 -17.60
N ILE A 147 -3.00 -6.00 -17.12
CA ILE A 147 -2.10 -7.08 -16.71
C ILE A 147 -1.64 -7.85 -17.95
N SER A 148 -0.34 -8.04 -18.07
CA SER A 148 0.30 -8.75 -19.19
C SER A 148 1.20 -9.88 -18.70
N ASP A 149 1.60 -10.76 -19.60
CA ASP A 149 2.67 -11.72 -19.32
C ASP A 149 3.97 -10.97 -19.03
N ILE A 150 4.76 -11.46 -18.07
CA ILE A 150 6.04 -10.86 -17.71
C ILE A 150 7.05 -11.19 -18.82
N PRO A 151 7.64 -10.19 -19.48
CA PRO A 151 8.58 -10.41 -20.56
C PRO A 151 9.89 -11.04 -20.06
N SER A 152 10.57 -11.78 -20.94
CA SER A 152 11.83 -12.47 -20.62
C SER A 152 13.02 -11.53 -20.38
N ASP A 153 12.88 -10.25 -20.72
CA ASP A 153 13.89 -9.22 -20.49
C ASP A 153 13.88 -8.65 -19.06
N ARG A 154 12.87 -9.00 -18.24
CA ARG A 154 12.84 -8.66 -16.81
C ARG A 154 13.72 -9.61 -15.98
N TRP A 155 13.57 -10.90 -16.21
CA TRP A 155 14.42 -11.94 -15.62
C TRP A 155 14.25 -13.26 -16.37
N ASP A 156 15.23 -14.15 -16.24
CA ASP A 156 15.12 -15.52 -16.75
C ASP A 156 14.19 -16.36 -15.88
N HIS A 157 12.91 -16.31 -16.23
CA HIS A 157 11.82 -17.13 -15.71
C HIS A 157 12.23 -18.59 -15.43
N ALA A 158 12.88 -19.26 -16.38
CA ALA A 158 13.20 -20.68 -16.27
C ALA A 158 14.22 -20.99 -15.17
N SER A 159 15.11 -20.04 -14.85
CA SER A 159 16.15 -20.20 -13.82
C SER A 159 15.62 -20.08 -12.39
N PHE A 160 14.43 -19.49 -12.19
CA PHE A 160 13.86 -19.22 -10.86
C PHE A 160 12.63 -20.06 -10.51
N TYR A 161 12.14 -20.90 -11.43
CA TYR A 161 10.98 -21.76 -11.20
C TYR A 161 11.38 -23.20 -10.79
N PRO A 162 11.36 -23.56 -9.49
CA PRO A 162 10.98 -24.93 -9.16
C PRO A 162 9.54 -25.14 -9.68
N HIS A 163 9.20 -26.35 -10.15
CA HIS A 163 8.02 -26.69 -10.97
C HIS A 163 6.62 -26.27 -10.44
N ASN A 164 6.54 -25.56 -9.30
CA ASN A 164 5.32 -25.26 -8.55
C ASN A 164 5.12 -23.74 -8.27
N ILE A 165 6.09 -22.87 -8.57
CA ILE A 165 5.99 -21.41 -8.37
C ILE A 165 5.76 -20.78 -9.74
N CYS A 166 4.51 -20.45 -10.08
CA CYS A 166 4.16 -19.90 -11.39
C CYS A 166 3.48 -18.54 -11.22
N PHE A 167 4.26 -17.47 -11.36
CA PHE A 167 3.75 -16.12 -11.61
C PHE A 167 4.18 -15.73 -13.02
N THR A 168 3.24 -15.75 -13.97
CA THR A 168 3.52 -15.40 -15.37
C THR A 168 3.01 -14.02 -15.73
N LYS A 169 2.19 -13.40 -14.86
CA LYS A 169 1.49 -12.16 -15.15
C LYS A 169 1.73 -11.10 -14.09
N ALA A 170 1.87 -9.86 -14.55
CA ALA A 170 2.05 -8.68 -13.71
C ALA A 170 1.51 -7.43 -14.42
N GLY A 171 1.21 -6.39 -13.65
CA GLY A 171 1.10 -5.04 -14.21
C GLY A 171 2.48 -4.42 -14.26
N LEU A 172 3.05 -4.19 -15.45
CA LEU A 172 4.42 -3.67 -15.59
C LEU A 172 4.42 -2.27 -16.20
N VAL A 173 5.41 -1.47 -15.82
CA VAL A 173 5.69 -0.18 -16.44
C VAL A 173 7.03 -0.22 -17.16
N ASP A 174 7.27 0.75 -18.05
CA ASP A 174 8.59 0.92 -18.64
C ASP A 174 9.55 1.49 -17.60
N VAL A 175 10.64 0.76 -17.37
CA VAL A 175 11.71 1.08 -16.41
C VAL A 175 13.07 1.27 -17.09
N ALA A 176 13.13 1.05 -18.40
CA ALA A 176 14.37 1.07 -19.17
C ALA A 176 14.74 2.49 -19.60
N HIS A 177 13.74 3.31 -19.94
CA HIS A 177 13.94 4.68 -20.38
C HIS A 177 14.00 5.66 -19.20
N TYR A 178 14.91 6.62 -19.28
CA TYR A 178 15.05 7.68 -18.28
C TYR A 178 15.82 8.87 -18.86
N ASP A 179 15.28 10.09 -18.74
CA ASP A 179 15.98 11.32 -19.16
C ASP A 179 16.98 11.79 -18.09
N TYR A 180 18.05 11.03 -17.94
CA TYR A 180 19.07 11.31 -16.93
C TYR A 180 19.76 12.68 -17.11
N ARG A 181 19.77 13.26 -18.33
CA ARG A 181 20.39 14.56 -18.59
C ARG A 181 19.54 15.69 -18.04
N PHE A 182 18.22 15.59 -18.16
CA PHE A 182 17.29 16.54 -17.55
C PHE A 182 17.52 16.65 -16.04
N PHE A 183 17.77 15.53 -15.36
CA PHE A 183 18.04 15.47 -13.93
C PHE A 183 19.52 15.73 -13.55
N GLY A 184 20.34 16.19 -14.50
CA GLY A 184 21.73 16.56 -14.25
C GLY A 184 22.68 15.41 -13.91
N LEU A 185 22.29 14.17 -14.24
CA LEU A 185 23.09 12.98 -13.97
C LEU A 185 24.05 12.70 -15.12
N THR A 186 25.16 12.04 -14.80
CA THR A 186 26.02 11.44 -15.83
C THR A 186 25.42 10.10 -16.28
N ALA A 187 25.77 9.65 -17.50
CA ALA A 187 25.33 8.33 -17.97
C ALA A 187 25.79 7.20 -17.02
N THR A 188 27.00 7.32 -16.46
CA THR A 188 27.51 6.36 -15.49
C THR A 188 26.71 6.39 -14.18
N GLU A 189 26.38 7.57 -13.66
CA GLU A 189 25.56 7.66 -12.44
C GLU A 189 24.16 7.10 -12.66
N ALA A 190 23.54 7.41 -13.81
CA ALA A 190 22.18 6.98 -14.13
C ALA A 190 22.02 5.45 -14.05
N LEU A 191 23.04 4.68 -14.45
CA LEU A 191 23.05 3.22 -14.36
C LEU A 191 22.95 2.69 -12.92
N TYR A 192 23.30 3.49 -11.91
CA TYR A 192 23.22 3.11 -10.49
C TYR A 192 21.97 3.67 -9.79
N VAL A 193 21.20 4.55 -10.42
CA VAL A 193 19.93 5.05 -9.85
C VAL A 193 18.85 3.99 -10.07
N SER A 194 18.15 3.56 -9.02
CA SER A 194 17.11 2.52 -9.15
C SER A 194 15.94 3.02 -10.02
N PRO A 195 15.28 2.15 -10.80
CA PRO A 195 14.13 2.55 -11.60
C PRO A 195 12.98 3.16 -10.81
N THR A 196 12.75 2.68 -9.59
CA THR A 196 11.74 3.27 -8.69
C THR A 196 12.03 4.74 -8.40
N MET A 197 13.29 5.09 -8.15
CA MET A 197 13.73 6.47 -7.92
C MET A 197 13.68 7.33 -9.18
N ARG A 198 14.03 6.75 -10.35
CA ARG A 198 13.93 7.42 -11.64
C ARG A 198 12.49 7.83 -11.94
N LEU A 199 11.55 6.90 -11.78
CA LEU A 199 10.12 7.15 -11.98
C LEU A 199 9.61 8.20 -10.99
N ALA A 200 9.98 8.13 -9.72
CA ALA A 200 9.59 9.12 -8.70
C ALA A 200 10.01 10.54 -9.10
N LEU A 201 11.22 10.70 -9.64
CA LEU A 201 11.72 11.98 -10.15
C LEU A 201 10.89 12.48 -11.35
N GLU A 202 10.65 11.64 -12.34
CA GLU A 202 9.87 12.00 -13.54
C GLU A 202 8.44 12.43 -13.18
N VAL A 203 7.71 11.59 -12.43
CA VAL A 203 6.31 11.92 -12.09
C VAL A 203 6.22 13.14 -11.17
N SER A 204 7.19 13.39 -10.30
CA SER A 204 7.18 14.59 -9.45
C SER A 204 7.30 15.88 -10.27
N PHE A 205 8.17 15.89 -11.28
CA PHE A 205 8.35 17.05 -12.16
C PHE A 205 7.15 17.23 -13.10
N GLU A 206 6.62 16.16 -13.66
CA GLU A 206 5.41 16.21 -14.48
C GLU A 206 4.18 16.67 -13.69
N ALA A 207 4.08 16.31 -12.41
CA ALA A 207 3.00 16.77 -11.54
C ALA A 207 3.12 18.29 -11.27
N LEU A 208 4.34 18.83 -11.15
CA LEU A 208 4.59 20.26 -11.06
C LEU A 208 4.25 21.00 -12.35
N GLU A 209 4.59 20.43 -13.51
CA GLU A 209 4.19 20.96 -14.82
C GLU A 209 2.67 20.94 -14.99
N ASN A 210 2.02 19.85 -14.59
CA ASN A 210 0.57 19.73 -14.57
C ASN A 210 -0.09 20.78 -13.66
N ALA A 211 0.54 21.09 -12.51
CA ALA A 211 0.12 22.18 -11.62
C ALA A 211 0.42 23.59 -12.17
N ASN A 212 1.12 23.69 -13.31
CA ASN A 212 1.61 24.94 -13.88
C ASN A 212 2.46 25.75 -12.87
N ILE A 213 3.28 25.06 -12.08
CA ILE A 213 4.18 25.68 -11.10
C ILE A 213 5.60 25.74 -11.70
N PRO A 214 6.14 26.94 -11.98
CA PRO A 214 7.52 27.06 -12.42
C PRO A 214 8.48 26.59 -11.33
N LEU A 215 9.44 25.73 -11.66
CA LEU A 215 10.40 25.18 -10.68
C LEU A 215 11.15 26.28 -9.90
N SER A 216 11.41 27.42 -10.53
CA SER A 216 12.04 28.59 -9.89
C SER A 216 11.24 29.16 -8.72
N LYS A 217 9.94 28.87 -8.61
CA LYS A 217 9.09 29.30 -7.49
C LYS A 217 9.24 28.43 -6.25
N LEU A 218 9.81 27.22 -6.38
CA LEU A 218 10.03 26.30 -5.27
C LEU A 218 11.40 26.49 -4.60
N LYS A 219 12.32 27.15 -5.30
CA LYS A 219 13.68 27.42 -4.84
C LYS A 219 13.69 28.17 -3.50
N GLY A 220 14.34 27.58 -2.50
CA GLY A 220 14.47 28.08 -1.14
C GLY A 220 13.18 28.12 -0.33
N THR A 221 12.11 27.46 -0.81
CA THR A 221 10.82 27.43 -0.10
C THR A 221 10.78 26.30 0.92
N GLN A 222 9.85 26.42 1.88
CA GLN A 222 9.54 25.38 2.85
C GLN A 222 8.64 24.25 2.28
N THR A 223 8.58 24.10 0.95
CA THR A 223 7.79 23.02 0.33
C THR A 223 8.16 21.67 0.96
N ALA A 224 7.19 20.84 1.32
CA ALA A 224 7.50 19.52 1.85
C ALA A 224 7.56 18.47 0.73
N VAL A 225 8.38 17.44 0.91
CA VAL A 225 8.52 16.32 -0.03
C VAL A 225 8.37 15.02 0.73
N TYR A 226 7.33 14.26 0.42
CA TYR A 226 7.06 12.94 0.99
C TYR A 226 7.06 11.92 -0.13
N VAL A 227 7.91 10.90 -0.02
CA VAL A 227 8.02 9.83 -1.01
C VAL A 227 7.79 8.48 -0.37
N ALA A 228 6.82 7.73 -0.87
CA ALA A 228 6.61 6.34 -0.51
C ALA A 228 7.35 5.43 -1.49
N THR A 229 8.26 4.62 -0.99
CA THR A 229 8.96 3.61 -1.78
C THR A 229 9.39 2.46 -0.87
N LYS A 230 9.51 1.27 -1.46
CA LYS A 230 10.12 0.11 -0.82
C LYS A 230 11.30 -0.37 -1.66
N ASP A 231 11.99 -1.41 -1.18
CA ASP A 231 13.01 -2.09 -1.98
C ASP A 231 12.39 -2.68 -3.27
N ASP A 232 13.02 -2.36 -4.40
CA ASP A 232 12.66 -2.85 -5.73
C ASP A 232 13.54 -4.03 -6.19
N GLY A 233 14.51 -4.44 -5.37
CA GLY A 233 15.44 -5.51 -5.67
C GLY A 233 16.57 -5.10 -6.62
N PHE A 234 16.67 -3.82 -6.99
CA PHE A 234 17.72 -3.32 -7.87
C PHE A 234 19.11 -3.51 -7.26
N GLU A 235 19.22 -3.44 -5.93
CA GLU A 235 20.48 -3.74 -5.25
C GLU A 235 20.95 -5.17 -5.48
N THR A 236 20.01 -6.12 -5.34
CA THR A 236 20.28 -7.55 -5.56
C THR A 236 20.71 -7.80 -6.99
N LEU A 237 20.02 -7.19 -7.96
CA LEU A 237 20.35 -7.28 -9.38
C LEU A 237 21.77 -6.78 -9.66
N LEU A 238 22.13 -5.58 -9.20
CA LEU A 238 23.47 -5.01 -9.41
C LEU A 238 24.57 -5.90 -8.82
N ASN A 239 24.35 -6.42 -7.61
CA ASN A 239 25.33 -7.27 -6.94
C ASN A 239 25.46 -8.64 -7.62
N ALA A 240 24.37 -9.19 -8.16
CA ALA A 240 24.39 -10.43 -8.93
C ALA A 240 25.16 -10.28 -10.24
N GLU A 241 25.05 -9.13 -10.92
CA GLU A 241 25.73 -8.90 -12.20
C GLU A 241 27.20 -8.47 -12.05
N GLN A 242 27.52 -7.62 -11.06
CA GLN A 242 28.82 -6.95 -10.96
C GLN A 242 29.64 -7.36 -9.72
N GLY A 243 29.04 -8.06 -8.76
CA GLY A 243 29.71 -8.43 -7.51
C GLY A 243 30.27 -7.22 -6.77
N TYR A 244 31.55 -7.28 -6.39
CA TYR A 244 32.22 -6.17 -5.69
C TYR A 244 32.38 -4.91 -6.54
N ASP A 245 32.40 -5.03 -7.86
CA ASP A 245 32.56 -3.87 -8.76
C ASP A 245 31.31 -2.97 -8.78
N ALA A 246 30.18 -3.45 -8.25
CA ALA A 246 28.98 -2.64 -8.06
C ALA A 246 29.22 -1.44 -7.12
N TYR A 247 30.13 -1.56 -6.14
CA TYR A 247 30.36 -0.57 -5.07
C TYR A 247 31.13 0.68 -5.53
N THR A 248 30.61 1.35 -6.56
CA THR A 248 31.10 2.64 -7.02
C THR A 248 30.67 3.78 -6.09
N ARG A 249 31.19 5.00 -6.32
CA ARG A 249 30.73 6.21 -5.62
C ARG A 249 29.22 6.49 -5.75
N PHE A 250 28.56 5.92 -6.75
CA PHE A 250 27.12 6.08 -6.97
C PHE A 250 26.28 5.00 -6.29
N TYR A 251 26.93 3.94 -5.78
CA TYR A 251 26.26 2.79 -5.17
C TYR A 251 25.28 3.23 -4.09
N GLY A 252 25.70 4.05 -3.11
CA GLY A 252 24.81 4.48 -2.04
C GLY A 252 23.72 5.43 -2.54
N THR A 253 24.10 6.48 -3.27
CA THR A 253 23.20 7.56 -3.68
C THR A 253 22.14 7.16 -4.72
N GLY A 254 22.30 6.01 -5.37
CA GLY A 254 21.38 5.53 -6.39
C GLY A 254 20.25 4.63 -5.88
N ARG A 255 20.36 4.13 -4.64
CA ARG A 255 19.45 3.10 -4.08
C ARG A 255 19.01 3.37 -2.64
N ALA A 256 19.74 4.18 -1.88
CA ALA A 256 19.34 4.49 -0.51
C ALA A 256 17.92 5.09 -0.53
N PRO A 257 16.95 4.53 0.22
CA PRO A 257 15.57 5.01 0.19
C PRO A 257 15.46 6.52 0.44
N SER A 258 16.24 7.05 1.39
CA SER A 258 16.29 8.48 1.70
C SER A 258 16.66 9.39 0.53
N THR A 259 17.35 8.88 -0.49
CA THR A 259 17.67 9.66 -1.68
C THR A 259 16.51 9.81 -2.67
N ALA A 260 15.41 9.06 -2.51
CA ALA A 260 14.21 9.23 -3.31
C ALA A 260 13.56 10.59 -3.07
N SER A 261 13.24 10.93 -1.81
CA SER A 261 12.80 12.29 -1.46
C SER A 261 13.93 13.31 -1.58
N GLY A 262 15.15 12.94 -1.16
CA GLY A 262 16.30 13.83 -1.16
C GLY A 262 16.68 14.39 -2.53
N ARG A 263 16.61 13.59 -3.61
CA ARG A 263 16.94 14.05 -4.97
C ARG A 263 15.91 15.03 -5.50
N ILE A 264 14.62 14.82 -5.22
CA ILE A 264 13.55 15.77 -5.58
C ILE A 264 13.84 17.12 -4.90
N SER A 265 14.06 17.10 -3.58
CA SER A 265 14.35 18.30 -2.80
C SER A 265 15.62 19.00 -3.28
N TYR A 266 16.68 18.24 -3.58
CA TYR A 266 17.96 18.77 -4.05
C TYR A 266 17.83 19.47 -5.41
N LEU A 267 17.16 18.85 -6.38
CA LEU A 267 17.02 19.40 -7.73
C LEU A 267 16.11 20.63 -7.78
N LEU A 268 15.14 20.71 -6.87
CA LEU A 268 14.20 21.83 -6.75
C LEU A 268 14.69 22.91 -5.77
N ASP A 269 15.82 22.68 -5.08
CA ASP A 269 16.36 23.51 -3.98
C ASP A 269 15.28 23.81 -2.92
N ILE A 270 14.59 22.77 -2.46
CA ILE A 270 13.53 22.83 -1.45
C ILE A 270 14.12 22.64 -0.05
N HIS A 271 13.70 23.47 0.91
CA HIS A 271 14.23 23.51 2.29
C HIS A 271 13.23 23.04 3.36
N GLY A 272 12.04 22.58 2.95
CA GLY A 272 11.09 21.92 3.85
C GLY A 272 11.46 20.46 4.15
N PRO A 273 10.61 19.74 4.90
CA PRO A 273 10.83 18.32 5.21
C PRO A 273 10.96 17.48 3.94
N SER A 274 11.94 16.57 3.93
CA SER A 274 12.19 15.64 2.83
C SER A 274 12.23 14.21 3.36
N ILE A 275 11.09 13.52 3.32
CA ILE A 275 10.87 12.27 4.06
C ILE A 275 10.58 11.15 3.07
N THR A 276 11.26 10.03 3.25
CA THR A 276 10.92 8.78 2.56
C THR A 276 10.28 7.83 3.57
N VAL A 277 9.16 7.22 3.19
CA VAL A 277 8.34 6.35 4.04
C VAL A 277 8.22 4.97 3.41
N ASP A 278 8.36 3.94 4.24
CA ASP A 278 7.99 2.57 3.90
C ASP A 278 6.98 2.05 4.94
N THR A 279 5.71 2.04 4.55
CA THR A 279 4.64 1.35 5.29
C THR A 279 4.01 0.28 4.41
N ALA A 280 4.82 -0.34 3.54
CA ALA A 280 4.38 -1.30 2.53
C ALA A 280 3.26 -0.72 1.64
N CYS A 281 2.14 -1.45 1.48
CA CYS A 281 1.08 -1.12 0.53
C CYS A 281 0.34 0.19 0.83
N SER A 282 0.45 0.74 2.05
CA SER A 282 -0.20 1.99 2.43
C SER A 282 0.69 3.22 2.28
N GLY A 283 1.95 3.07 1.82
CA GLY A 283 2.93 4.15 1.82
C GLY A 283 2.43 5.46 1.19
N GLY A 284 1.81 5.37 0.02
CA GLY A 284 1.31 6.57 -0.69
C GLY A 284 0.28 7.37 0.12
N ILE A 285 -0.68 6.69 0.77
CA ILE A 285 -1.70 7.37 1.58
C ILE A 285 -1.14 7.89 2.91
N VAL A 286 -0.14 7.21 3.48
CA VAL A 286 0.57 7.70 4.67
C VAL A 286 1.37 8.97 4.34
N CYS A 287 2.05 9.02 3.19
CA CYS A 287 2.71 10.24 2.73
C CYS A 287 1.71 11.38 2.50
N MET A 288 0.53 11.08 1.94
CA MET A 288 -0.55 12.06 1.78
C MET A 288 -1.02 12.61 3.13
N ASP A 289 -1.28 11.74 4.10
CA ASP A 289 -1.71 12.12 5.46
C ASP A 289 -0.67 13.02 6.17
N GLN A 290 0.60 12.63 6.11
CA GLN A 290 1.69 13.42 6.69
C GLN A 290 1.84 14.79 6.02
N ALA A 291 1.72 14.85 4.70
CA ALA A 291 1.78 16.10 3.96
C ALA A 291 0.61 17.02 4.29
N ILE A 292 -0.62 16.50 4.38
CA ILE A 292 -1.81 17.26 4.79
C ILE A 292 -1.61 17.81 6.20
N THR A 293 -1.15 16.98 7.14
CA THR A 293 -0.90 17.39 8.52
C THR A 293 0.13 18.54 8.58
N PHE A 294 1.21 18.43 7.81
CA PHE A 294 2.25 19.47 7.74
C PHE A 294 1.74 20.77 7.10
N LEU A 295 0.95 20.69 6.02
CA LEU A 295 0.33 21.88 5.43
C LEU A 295 -0.66 22.57 6.39
N GLN A 296 -1.41 21.78 7.16
CA GLN A 296 -2.36 22.28 8.15
C GLN A 296 -1.68 22.88 9.40
N SER A 297 -0.41 22.57 9.66
CA SER A 297 0.37 23.25 10.71
C SER A 297 0.71 24.70 10.34
N GLY A 298 0.67 25.04 9.04
CA GLY A 298 1.00 26.36 8.53
C GLY A 298 2.50 26.60 8.33
N GLU A 299 3.34 25.59 8.52
CA GLU A 299 4.79 25.67 8.29
C GLU A 299 5.17 25.74 6.79
N ALA A 300 4.28 25.25 5.93
CA ALA A 300 4.39 25.33 4.48
C ALA A 300 3.01 25.46 3.82
N ASP A 301 2.99 25.94 2.59
CA ASP A 301 1.76 26.09 1.81
C ASP A 301 1.67 25.17 0.59
N THR A 302 2.75 24.41 0.33
CA THR A 302 2.90 23.50 -0.81
C THR A 302 3.60 22.21 -0.36
N ALA A 303 3.15 21.06 -0.86
CA ALA A 303 3.81 19.78 -0.64
C ALA A 303 3.79 18.92 -1.91
N ILE A 304 4.84 18.12 -2.09
CA ILE A 304 4.96 17.09 -3.12
C ILE A 304 4.80 15.75 -2.42
N VAL A 305 3.79 14.99 -2.83
CA VAL A 305 3.57 13.61 -2.38
C VAL A 305 3.81 12.70 -3.57
N CYS A 306 4.73 11.75 -3.44
CA CYS A 306 5.05 10.80 -4.49
C CYS A 306 4.96 9.38 -3.93
N SER A 307 4.54 8.42 -4.75
CA SER A 307 4.69 7.00 -4.46
C SER A 307 5.21 6.29 -5.71
N SER A 308 6.08 5.29 -5.52
CA SER A 308 6.65 4.54 -6.63
C SER A 308 6.99 3.11 -6.21
N ASN A 309 6.70 2.16 -7.09
CA ASN A 309 6.97 0.74 -6.90
C ASN A 309 7.38 0.11 -8.24
N THR A 310 8.55 -0.51 -8.29
CA THR A 310 8.98 -1.37 -9.41
C THR A 310 9.55 -2.68 -8.89
N HIS A 311 9.77 -3.65 -9.77
CA HIS A 311 10.38 -4.91 -9.43
C HIS A 311 11.52 -5.21 -10.41
N CYS A 312 12.75 -5.00 -9.96
CA CYS A 312 13.97 -5.30 -10.71
C CYS A 312 14.47 -6.73 -10.50
N TRP A 313 13.97 -7.42 -9.47
CA TRP A 313 14.37 -8.79 -9.12
C TRP A 313 13.16 -9.67 -8.82
N PRO A 314 13.14 -10.95 -9.25
CA PRO A 314 11.99 -11.85 -9.07
C PRO A 314 11.73 -12.25 -7.62
N GLY A 315 12.65 -11.99 -6.69
CA GLY A 315 12.55 -12.43 -5.30
C GLY A 315 11.26 -12.00 -4.59
N SER A 316 10.76 -10.80 -4.88
CA SER A 316 9.47 -10.32 -4.35
C SER A 316 8.30 -11.17 -4.83
N PHE A 317 8.25 -11.51 -6.11
CA PHE A 317 7.22 -12.39 -6.67
C PHE A 317 7.33 -13.82 -6.15
N MET A 318 8.55 -14.35 -6.01
CA MET A 318 8.78 -15.68 -5.42
C MET A 318 8.25 -15.74 -3.99
N PHE A 319 8.56 -14.73 -3.17
CA PHE A 319 8.05 -14.61 -1.81
C PHE A 319 6.51 -14.57 -1.81
N LEU A 320 5.91 -13.68 -2.58
CA LEU A 320 4.44 -13.52 -2.63
C LEU A 320 3.73 -14.82 -3.08
N THR A 321 4.33 -15.54 -4.03
CA THR A 321 3.80 -16.82 -4.51
C THR A 321 3.95 -17.92 -3.45
N ALA A 322 5.11 -17.99 -2.78
CA ALA A 322 5.33 -18.94 -1.68
C ALA A 322 4.38 -18.72 -0.50
N GLN A 323 3.91 -17.48 -0.29
CA GLN A 323 2.91 -17.13 0.71
C GLN A 323 1.46 -17.31 0.23
N GLY A 324 1.23 -17.80 -0.99
CA GLY A 324 -0.11 -17.99 -1.55
C GLY A 324 -0.87 -16.67 -1.79
N MET A 325 -0.17 -15.55 -1.93
CA MET A 325 -0.79 -14.23 -2.09
C MET A 325 -1.12 -13.88 -3.55
N VAL A 326 -0.46 -14.54 -4.51
CA VAL A 326 -0.58 -14.24 -5.95
C VAL A 326 -1.70 -15.06 -6.58
N SER A 327 -2.59 -14.41 -7.32
CA SER A 327 -3.63 -15.10 -8.12
C SER A 327 -2.99 -15.92 -9.25
N PRO A 328 -3.21 -17.25 -9.30
CA PRO A 328 -2.73 -18.08 -10.42
C PRO A 328 -3.40 -17.71 -11.75
N ASN A 329 -4.59 -17.11 -11.70
CA ASN A 329 -5.33 -16.66 -12.87
C ASN A 329 -4.83 -15.31 -13.42
N GLY A 330 -3.92 -14.64 -12.71
CA GLY A 330 -3.39 -13.35 -13.11
C GLY A 330 -4.45 -12.25 -13.17
N ARG A 331 -5.42 -12.27 -12.24
CA ARG A 331 -6.39 -11.18 -12.06
C ARG A 331 -6.69 -10.97 -10.57
N CYS A 332 -6.95 -9.72 -10.19
CA CYS A 332 -7.56 -9.41 -8.90
C CYS A 332 -9.08 -9.54 -9.05
N ALA A 333 -9.68 -10.62 -8.54
CA ALA A 333 -11.13 -10.81 -8.58
C ALA A 333 -11.78 -10.16 -7.34
N THR A 334 -11.71 -8.82 -7.27
CA THR A 334 -12.14 -8.06 -6.10
C THR A 334 -13.64 -8.19 -5.87
N PHE A 335 -14.04 -8.55 -4.65
CA PHE A 335 -15.43 -8.73 -4.21
C PHE A 335 -16.20 -9.89 -4.87
N THR A 336 -15.51 -10.81 -5.54
CA THR A 336 -16.14 -11.97 -6.16
C THR A 336 -15.86 -13.25 -5.38
N THR A 337 -16.69 -14.28 -5.57
CA THR A 337 -16.54 -15.58 -4.89
C THR A 337 -15.35 -16.39 -5.38
N ASP A 338 -14.79 -16.04 -6.54
CA ASP A 338 -13.63 -16.66 -7.17
C ASP A 338 -12.33 -15.89 -6.93
N ALA A 339 -12.28 -15.04 -5.89
CA ALA A 339 -11.06 -14.38 -5.44
C ALA A 339 -10.03 -15.40 -4.92
N ASP A 340 -8.86 -15.41 -5.55
CA ASP A 340 -7.79 -16.40 -5.34
C ASP A 340 -6.40 -15.78 -5.13
N GLY A 341 -6.35 -14.46 -4.88
CA GLY A 341 -5.13 -13.69 -4.67
C GLY A 341 -5.14 -12.36 -5.42
N TYR A 342 -4.01 -11.64 -5.40
CA TYR A 342 -3.82 -10.41 -6.16
C TYR A 342 -2.73 -10.57 -7.23
N VAL A 343 -2.60 -9.60 -8.13
CA VAL A 343 -1.55 -9.55 -9.15
C VAL A 343 -0.55 -8.45 -8.79
N PRO A 344 0.71 -8.78 -8.51
CA PRO A 344 1.73 -7.77 -8.26
C PRO A 344 1.87 -6.84 -9.47
N SER A 345 1.97 -5.55 -9.19
CA SER A 345 2.02 -4.52 -10.23
C SER A 345 3.00 -3.42 -9.85
N GLU A 346 3.53 -2.77 -10.87
CA GLU A 346 4.42 -1.61 -10.80
C GLU A 346 3.63 -0.33 -11.06
N GLY A 347 4.18 0.79 -10.63
CA GLY A 347 3.63 2.10 -10.92
C GLY A 347 4.32 3.22 -10.16
N ALA A 348 4.09 4.45 -10.60
CA ALA A 348 4.48 5.64 -9.87
C ALA A 348 3.42 6.72 -10.01
N GLU A 349 3.25 7.54 -9.01
CA GLU A 349 2.35 8.69 -9.01
C GLU A 349 2.91 9.82 -8.15
N ALA A 350 2.60 11.04 -8.52
CA ALA A 350 2.84 12.21 -7.69
C ALA A 350 1.65 13.15 -7.70
N PHE A 351 1.45 13.82 -6.57
CA PHE A 351 0.44 14.84 -6.33
C PHE A 351 1.10 16.09 -5.76
N ILE A 352 0.70 17.24 -6.28
CA ILE A 352 1.07 18.54 -5.73
C ILE A 352 -0.09 19.03 -4.89
N LEU A 353 0.17 19.21 -3.61
CA LEU A 353 -0.79 19.68 -2.63
C LEU A 353 -0.51 21.14 -2.31
N LYS A 354 -1.57 21.91 -2.14
CA LYS A 354 -1.50 23.28 -1.60
C LYS A 354 -2.57 23.50 -0.55
N THR A 355 -2.31 24.39 0.40
CA THR A 355 -3.41 24.98 1.17
C THR A 355 -4.35 25.70 0.20
N ARG A 356 -5.65 25.69 0.48
CA ARG A 356 -6.66 26.33 -0.38
C ARG A 356 -6.30 27.78 -0.70
N SER A 357 -5.85 28.53 0.31
CA SER A 357 -5.44 29.93 0.15
C SER A 357 -4.19 30.10 -0.72
N ALA A 358 -3.28 29.13 -0.77
CA ALA A 358 -2.16 29.15 -1.72
C ALA A 358 -2.52 28.66 -3.12
N ALA A 359 -3.57 27.85 -3.26
CA ALA A 359 -4.07 27.38 -4.56
C ALA A 359 -4.82 28.46 -5.35
N ILE A 360 -5.48 29.40 -4.65
CA ILE A 360 -6.30 30.47 -5.26
C ILE A 360 -5.47 31.71 -5.62
N ARG A 361 -4.31 31.91 -4.96
CA ARG A 361 -3.34 32.96 -5.30
C ARG A 361 -2.62 32.63 -6.60
#